data_AF-A0ABD0T4S8-F1
#
_entry.id   AF-A0ABD0T4S8-F1
#
_cell.length_a   1.000
_cell.length_b   1.000
_cell.length_c   1.000
_cell.angle_alpha   90.00
_cell.angle_beta   90.00
_cell.angle_gamma   90.00
#
_symmetry.space_group_name_H-M   'P 1'
#
loop_
_entity.id
_entity.type
_entity.pdbx_description
1 polymer ?
#
loop_
_entity_poly.entity_id
_entity_poly.type
_entity_poly.pdbx_seq_one_letter_code
_entity_poly.pdbx_strand_id
1 'polypeptide(L)'
;MTNCTDFTTNITVNQTTIDRVEKYIYLGQEIRMGKENQANEISRRTRLRVAKLKWEWAGHVARKHDSWCKTVVEWRPWGEKRPVRRPQMRWSDDIKREAGSMWIQVAQDRRDWHKRKEAYTKKMVEEG
;
A
#
# COMPACT_ATOMS: atom_id res chain seq x y z
N MET A 1 -36.48 -16.82 1.58
CA MET A 1 -35.21 -16.06 1.54
C MET A 1 -35.46 -14.76 2.26
N THR A 2 -35.03 -14.63 3.52
CA THR A 2 -35.31 -13.44 4.35
C THR A 2 -34.33 -12.33 4.01
N ASN A 3 -34.87 -11.21 3.52
CA ASN A 3 -34.13 -9.96 3.32
C ASN A 3 -33.54 -9.51 4.66
N CYS A 4 -32.21 -9.41 4.74
CA CYS A 4 -31.54 -8.75 5.86
C CYS A 4 -31.97 -7.28 5.87
N THR A 5 -32.76 -6.89 6.86
CA THR A 5 -33.20 -5.53 7.09
C THR A 5 -32.00 -4.63 7.33
N ASP A 6 -31.84 -3.61 6.49
CA ASP A 6 -30.90 -2.52 6.74
C ASP A 6 -31.25 -1.85 8.07
N PHE A 7 -30.29 -1.81 8.98
CA PHE A 7 -30.42 -1.14 10.26
C PHE A 7 -30.44 0.38 10.03
N THR A 8 -31.63 0.97 9.89
CA THR A 8 -31.83 2.40 9.59
C THR A 8 -32.37 3.21 10.78
N THR A 9 -32.61 2.60 11.94
CA THR A 9 -33.29 3.25 13.07
C THR A 9 -32.39 3.42 14.30
N ASN A 10 -32.61 4.50 15.05
CA ASN A 10 -32.04 4.71 16.39
C ASN A 10 -32.44 3.56 17.32
N ILE A 11 -31.55 3.19 18.25
CA ILE A 11 -31.75 2.08 19.16
C ILE A 11 -32.06 2.65 20.55
N THR A 12 -33.13 2.16 21.17
CA THR A 12 -33.47 2.50 22.55
C THR A 12 -32.98 1.40 23.49
N VAL A 13 -32.19 1.79 24.50
CA VAL A 13 -31.73 0.90 25.56
C VAL A 13 -32.15 1.54 26.89
N ASN A 14 -32.92 0.81 27.71
CA ASN A 14 -33.38 1.29 29.02
C ASN A 14 -34.01 2.70 28.97
N GLN A 15 -34.96 2.92 28.05
CA GLN A 15 -35.64 4.21 27.83
C GLN A 15 -34.73 5.39 27.42
N THR A 16 -33.45 5.13 27.14
CA THR A 16 -32.51 6.12 26.60
C THR A 16 -32.33 5.86 25.11
N THR A 17 -32.61 6.87 24.29
CA THR A 17 -32.38 6.81 22.83
C THR A 17 -30.91 7.04 22.55
N ILE A 18 -30.26 6.07 21.90
CA ILE A 18 -28.87 6.19 21.46
C ILE A 18 -28.87 6.58 19.98
N ASP A 19 -28.27 7.73 19.69
CA ASP A 19 -28.14 8.24 18.32
C ASP A 19 -27.22 7.35 17.48
N ARG A 20 -27.59 7.17 16.21
CA ARG A 20 -26.75 6.49 15.24
C ARG A 20 -25.46 7.28 15.00
N VAL A 21 -24.32 6.62 15.18
CA VAL A 21 -23.01 7.12 14.79
C VAL A 21 -22.63 6.54 13.44
N GLU A 22 -22.53 7.36 12.40
CA GLU A 22 -22.11 6.90 11.07
C GLU A 22 -20.59 6.74 10.97
N LYS A 23 -19.85 7.58 11.69
CA LYS A 23 -18.39 7.69 11.64
C LYS A 23 -17.85 7.92 13.05
N TYR A 24 -16.77 7.22 13.40
CA TYR A 24 -16.05 7.39 14.66
C TYR A 24 -14.55 7.52 14.38
N ILE A 25 -13.86 8.44 15.05
CA ILE A 25 -12.38 8.54 14.97
C ILE A 25 -11.80 7.85 16.19
N TYR A 26 -11.10 6.74 15.98
CA TYR A 26 -10.40 6.02 17.04
C TYR A 26 -8.90 6.03 16.77
N LEU A 27 -8.12 6.56 17.71
CA LEU A 27 -6.65 6.60 17.61
C LEU A 27 -6.14 7.22 16.28
N GLY A 28 -6.83 8.26 15.80
CA GLY A 28 -6.50 8.94 14.55
C GLY A 28 -7.00 8.24 13.28
N GLN A 29 -7.67 7.09 13.40
CA GLN A 29 -8.26 6.38 12.27
C GLN A 29 -9.78 6.58 12.21
N GLU A 30 -10.28 6.95 11.04
CA GLU A 30 -11.72 6.99 10.75
C GLU A 30 -12.29 5.57 10.58
N ILE A 31 -13.28 5.23 11.39
CA ILE A 31 -14.07 4.00 11.33
C ILE A 31 -15.48 4.39 10.91
N ARG A 32 -16.00 3.77 9.84
CA ARG A 32 -17.38 3.94 9.41
C ARG A 32 -18.24 2.79 9.92
N MET A 33 -19.43 3.08 10.42
CA MET A 33 -20.32 2.04 10.96
C MET A 33 -21.16 1.49 9.80
N GLY A 34 -20.69 0.41 9.16
CA GLY A 34 -21.38 -0.25 8.03
C GLY A 34 -20.48 -1.16 7.19
N LYS A 35 -21.02 -1.73 6.10
CA LYS A 35 -20.29 -2.61 5.16
C LYS A 35 -19.07 -1.92 4.53
N GLU A 36 -19.09 -0.59 4.43
CA GLU A 36 -17.96 0.22 3.92
C GLU A 36 -16.67 0.01 4.71
N ASN A 37 -16.75 -0.20 6.04
CA ASN A 37 -15.57 -0.45 6.85
C ASN A 37 -14.91 -1.79 6.51
N GLN A 38 -15.70 -2.79 6.13
CA GLN A 38 -15.17 -4.06 5.62
C GLN A 38 -14.42 -3.82 4.30
N ALA A 39 -14.98 -3.05 3.37
CA ALA A 39 -14.34 -2.72 2.10
C ALA A 39 -13.05 -1.89 2.28
N ASN A 40 -13.06 -0.93 3.20
CA ASN A 40 -11.90 -0.11 3.54
C ASN A 40 -10.78 -0.96 4.18
N GLU A 41 -11.12 -1.85 5.11
CA GLU A 41 -10.14 -2.74 5.74
C GLU A 41 -9.58 -3.76 4.74
N ILE A 42 -10.40 -4.30 3.84
CA ILE A 42 -9.95 -5.17 2.74
C ILE A 42 -8.97 -4.42 1.83
N SER A 43 -9.31 -3.18 1.45
CA SER A 43 -8.46 -2.34 0.61
C SER A 43 -7.12 -2.06 1.29
N ARG A 44 -7.14 -1.70 2.58
CA ARG A 44 -5.94 -1.48 3.39
C ARG A 44 -5.05 -2.72 3.45
N ARG A 45 -5.62 -3.89 3.75
CA ARG A 45 -4.89 -5.17 3.78
C ARG A 45 -4.30 -5.55 2.44
N THR A 46 -5.04 -5.32 1.35
CA THR A 46 -4.56 -5.55 -0.01
C THR A 46 -3.34 -4.67 -0.31
N ARG A 47 -3.42 -3.36 -0.03
CA ARG A 47 -2.30 -2.42 -0.23
C ARG A 47 -1.09 -2.83 0.59
N LEU A 48 -1.27 -3.15 1.87
CA LEU A 48 -0.20 -3.65 2.75
C LEU A 48 0.48 -4.90 2.17
N ARG A 49 -0.30 -5.86 1.68
CA ARG A 49 0.24 -7.10 1.12
C ARG A 49 1.01 -6.85 -0.18
N VAL A 50 0.46 -6.04 -1.07
CA VAL A 50 1.08 -5.66 -2.34
C VAL A 50 2.40 -4.92 -2.11
N ALA A 51 2.44 -3.96 -1.19
CA ALA A 51 3.66 -3.23 -0.84
C ALA A 51 4.76 -4.17 -0.32
N LYS A 52 4.42 -5.06 0.62
CA LYS A 52 5.38 -6.05 1.15
C LYS A 52 5.96 -6.94 0.04
N LEU A 53 5.10 -7.45 -0.84
CA LEU A 53 5.50 -8.31 -1.95
C LEU A 53 6.36 -7.55 -2.96
N LYS A 54 6.01 -6.30 -3.29
CA LYS A 54 6.79 -5.47 -4.20
C LYS A 54 8.21 -5.24 -3.67
N TRP A 55 8.36 -4.93 -2.38
CA TRP A 55 9.68 -4.74 -1.75
C TRP A 55 10.53 -6.03 -1.74
N GLU A 56 9.91 -7.16 -1.41
CA GLU A 56 10.59 -8.46 -1.41
C GLU A 56 11.03 -8.86 -2.81
N TRP A 57 10.15 -8.68 -3.80
CA TRP A 57 10.42 -8.97 -5.20
C TRP A 57 11.54 -8.07 -5.74
N ALA A 58 11.52 -6.78 -5.44
CA ALA A 58 12.58 -5.85 -5.83
C ALA A 58 13.95 -6.31 -5.30
N GLY A 59 14.02 -6.70 -4.01
CA GLY A 59 15.24 -7.24 -3.44
C GLY A 59 15.67 -8.56 -4.10
N HIS A 60 14.72 -9.45 -4.41
CA HIS A 60 15.00 -10.68 -5.12
C HIS A 60 15.58 -10.41 -6.52
N VAL A 61 14.98 -9.50 -7.28
CA VAL A 61 15.45 -9.10 -8.63
C VAL A 61 16.85 -8.51 -8.55
N ALA A 62 17.14 -7.63 -7.58
CA ALA A 62 18.46 -7.01 -7.44
C ALA A 62 19.58 -8.04 -7.20
N ARG A 63 19.29 -9.10 -6.45
CA ARG A 63 20.22 -10.18 -6.11
C ARG A 63 20.30 -11.29 -7.17
N LYS A 64 19.38 -11.31 -8.13
CA LYS A 64 19.38 -12.31 -9.19
C LYS A 64 20.49 -11.97 -10.20
N HIS A 65 21.28 -12.97 -10.56
CA HIS A 65 22.27 -12.85 -11.64
C HIS A 65 21.63 -13.27 -12.97
N ASP A 66 22.08 -12.65 -14.06
CA ASP A 66 21.72 -12.98 -15.45
C ASP A 66 20.21 -13.23 -15.68
N SER A 67 19.40 -12.26 -15.28
CA SER A 67 17.94 -12.36 -15.38
C SER A 67 17.39 -11.22 -16.21
N TRP A 68 16.60 -11.55 -17.23
CA TRP A 68 15.82 -10.58 -18.01
C TRP A 68 15.09 -9.59 -17.10
N CYS A 69 14.45 -10.05 -16.03
CA CYS A 69 13.74 -9.18 -15.08
C CYS A 69 14.63 -8.07 -14.50
N LYS A 70 15.90 -8.38 -14.19
CA LYS A 70 16.86 -7.40 -13.68
C LYS A 70 17.23 -6.41 -14.78
N THR A 71 17.52 -6.90 -15.98
CA THR A 71 17.78 -6.06 -17.15
C THR A 71 16.63 -5.09 -17.42
N VAL A 72 15.37 -5.54 -17.42
CA VAL A 72 14.19 -4.67 -17.65
C VAL A 72 14.00 -3.65 -16.54
N VAL A 73 14.19 -4.04 -15.29
CA VAL A 73 14.05 -3.12 -14.14
C VAL A 73 15.16 -2.06 -14.12
N GLU A 74 16.38 -2.45 -14.50
CA GLU A 74 17.55 -1.56 -14.63
C GLU A 74 17.49 -0.70 -15.88
N TRP A 75 16.79 -1.16 -16.92
CA TRP A 75 16.79 -0.53 -18.22
C TRP A 75 16.31 0.93 -18.14
N ARG A 76 17.20 1.83 -18.56
CA ARG A 76 16.92 3.25 -18.74
C ARG A 76 17.36 3.62 -20.16
N PRO A 77 16.46 4.12 -21.02
CA PRO A 77 16.87 4.65 -22.31
C PRO A 77 17.73 5.89 -22.05
N TRP A 78 18.97 5.86 -22.50
CA TRP A 78 19.90 6.99 -22.42
C TRP A 78 19.65 7.88 -23.63
N GLY A 79 19.33 9.16 -23.41
CA GLY A 79 19.20 10.16 -24.49
C GLY A 79 17.78 10.46 -24.96
N GLU A 80 16.77 9.67 -24.60
CA GLU A 80 15.37 9.95 -24.96
C GLU A 80 14.58 10.54 -23.80
N LYS A 81 13.95 11.69 -24.05
CA LYS A 81 12.96 12.26 -23.12
C LYS A 81 11.66 11.47 -23.28
N ARG A 82 11.02 11.14 -22.15
CA ARG A 82 9.72 10.47 -22.16
C ARG A 82 8.68 11.35 -22.87
N PRO A 83 7.76 10.78 -23.68
CA PRO A 83 6.68 11.54 -24.29
C PRO A 83 5.78 12.15 -23.20
N VAL A 84 5.41 13.40 -23.42
CA VAL A 84 4.49 14.16 -22.57
C VAL A 84 3.13 13.46 -22.63
N ARG A 85 2.68 12.84 -21.51
CA ARG A 85 1.31 12.36 -21.16
C ARG A 85 1.28 11.16 -20.21
N ARG A 86 2.35 10.37 -20.08
CA ARG A 86 2.40 9.28 -19.08
C ARG A 86 2.72 9.82 -17.68
N PRO A 87 2.22 9.19 -16.60
CA PRO A 87 2.66 9.50 -15.25
C PRO A 87 4.20 9.54 -15.18
N GLN A 88 4.73 10.58 -14.57
CA GLN A 88 6.18 10.79 -14.43
C GLN A 88 6.83 9.61 -13.70
N MET A 89 6.15 9.05 -12.69
CA MET A 89 6.67 7.98 -11.83
C MET A 89 6.92 6.67 -12.59
N ARG A 90 8.11 6.11 -12.39
CA ARG A 90 8.49 4.75 -12.76
C ARG A 90 8.20 3.80 -11.60
N TRP A 91 8.03 2.52 -11.95
CA TRP A 91 7.85 1.45 -10.96
C TRP A 91 8.94 1.42 -9.88
N SER A 92 10.17 1.85 -10.18
CA SER A 92 11.31 1.85 -9.26
C SER A 92 11.48 3.15 -8.47
N ASP A 93 10.67 4.19 -8.72
CA ASP A 93 10.89 5.50 -8.09
C ASP A 93 10.49 5.51 -6.61
N ASP A 94 9.46 4.77 -6.22
CA ASP A 94 9.11 4.56 -4.82
C ASP A 94 10.16 3.75 -4.06
N ILE A 95 10.79 2.78 -4.73
CA ILE A 95 11.92 2.02 -4.18
C ILE A 95 13.14 2.95 -3.99
N LYS A 96 13.44 3.78 -4.98
CA LYS A 96 14.54 4.76 -4.89
C LYS A 96 14.31 5.81 -3.81
N ARG A 97 13.06 6.17 -3.57
CA ARG A 97 12.70 7.11 -2.51
C ARG A 97 13.11 6.58 -1.12
N GLU A 98 13.06 5.27 -0.88
CA GLU A 98 13.43 4.67 0.42
C GLU A 98 14.85 4.08 0.49
N ALA A 99 15.33 3.50 -0.60
CA ALA A 99 16.64 2.84 -0.64
C ALA A 99 17.70 3.65 -1.42
N GLY A 100 17.35 4.81 -1.95
CA GLY A 100 18.24 5.66 -2.73
C GLY A 100 18.39 5.25 -4.20
N SER A 101 19.14 6.04 -4.96
CA SER A 101 19.42 5.77 -6.39
C SER A 101 20.15 4.43 -6.61
N MET A 102 20.98 4.03 -5.64
CA MET A 102 21.79 2.81 -5.62
C MET A 102 21.08 1.63 -4.94
N TRP A 103 19.74 1.62 -4.92
CA TRP A 103 18.92 0.61 -4.24
C TRP A 103 19.28 -0.84 -4.59
N ILE A 104 19.80 -1.11 -5.79
CA ILE A 104 20.21 -2.45 -6.23
C ILE A 104 21.42 -2.97 -5.45
N GLN A 105 22.34 -2.07 -5.10
CA GLN A 105 23.48 -2.38 -4.25
C GLN A 105 23.03 -2.50 -2.78
N VAL A 106 22.18 -1.58 -2.32
CA VAL A 106 21.58 -1.65 -0.97
C VAL A 106 20.82 -2.96 -0.77
N ALA A 107 20.10 -3.43 -1.80
CA ALA A 107 19.36 -4.68 -1.77
C ALA A 107 20.24 -5.94 -1.72
N GLN A 108 21.56 -5.84 -1.93
CA GLN A 108 22.45 -6.99 -1.74
C GLN A 108 22.50 -7.41 -0.27
N ASP A 109 22.52 -6.44 0.65
CA ASP A 109 22.38 -6.72 2.08
C ASP A 109 20.92 -7.06 2.41
N ARG A 110 20.67 -8.36 2.65
CA ARG A 110 19.34 -8.85 3.03
C ARG A 110 18.85 -8.29 4.36
N ARG A 111 19.75 -8.03 5.31
CA ARG A 111 19.39 -7.54 6.66
C ARG A 111 18.96 -6.08 6.57
N ASP A 112 19.75 -5.24 5.92
CA ASP A 112 19.40 -3.83 5.70
C ASP A 112 18.13 -3.71 4.84
N TRP A 113 18.01 -4.51 3.78
CA TRP A 113 16.81 -4.54 2.94
C TRP A 113 15.54 -4.92 3.72
N HIS A 114 15.64 -5.91 4.62
CA HIS A 114 14.52 -6.31 5.46
C HIS A 114 14.14 -5.23 6.46
N LYS A 115 15.12 -4.58 7.10
CA LYS A 115 14.91 -3.49 8.06
C LYS A 115 14.14 -2.32 7.44
N ARG A 116 14.44 -1.97 6.18
CA ARG A 116 13.77 -0.88 5.45
C ARG A 116 12.34 -1.19 5.01
N LYS A 117 11.93 -2.46 5.01
CA LYS A 117 10.63 -2.92 4.51
C LYS A 117 9.46 -2.27 5.26
N GLU A 118 9.58 -2.09 6.57
CA GLU A 118 8.52 -1.48 7.39
C GLU A 118 8.26 -0.03 7.00
N ALA A 119 9.33 0.77 6.86
CA ALA A 119 9.25 2.16 6.44
C ALA A 119 8.61 2.32 5.05
N TYR A 120 9.02 1.49 4.09
CA TYR A 120 8.44 1.46 2.76
C TYR A 120 6.95 1.10 2.78
N THR A 121 6.59 0.06 3.54
CA THR A 121 5.21 -0.44 3.62
C THR A 121 4.28 0.60 4.24
N LYS A 122 4.75 1.33 5.26
CA LYS A 122 3.97 2.41 5.91
C LYS A 122 3.68 3.54 4.94
N LYS A 123 4.70 4.06 4.24
CA LYS A 123 4.54 5.13 3.24
C LYS A 123 3.59 4.75 2.10
N MET A 124 3.67 3.52 1.60
CA MET A 124 2.78 3.02 0.53
C MET A 124 1.30 2.97 0.93
N VAL A 125 1.00 2.88 2.22
CA VAL A 125 -0.37 2.82 2.75
C VAL A 125 -0.89 4.22 3.07
N GLU A 126 -0.01 5.15 3.43
CA GLU A 126 -0.34 6.55 3.73
C GLU A 126 -0.51 7.40 2.46
N GLU A 127 0.24 7.11 1.39
CA GLU A 127 0.23 7.89 0.13
C GLU A 127 -0.87 7.46 -0.88
N GLY A 128 -1.62 6.38 -0.62
CA GLY A 128 -2.66 5.85 -1.54
C GLY A 128 -4.01 5.70 -0.90
#